data_AF-A0A3D1DKY0-F1
#
_entry.id   AF-A0A3D1DKY0-F1
#
_cell.length_a   1.000
_cell.length_b   1.000
_cell.length_c   1.000
_cell.angle_alpha   90.00
_cell.angle_beta   90.00
_cell.angle_gamma   90.00
#
_symmetry.space_group_name_H-M   'P 1'
#
loop_
_entity.id
_entity.type
_entity.pdbx_description
1 polymer ?
#
loop_
_entity_poly.entity_id
_entity_poly.type
_entity_poly.pdbx_seq_one_letter_code
_entity_poly.pdbx_strand_id
1 'polypeptide(L)'
;MSQKSWQLDRRSFLQGAGVALTLPYLDAMADSTARSAEKPKRLCFMYFPNGCGIPDKKKFAGDHQKWSWFPMGQGTDYQFTNTLEVLEPHRSDISILGGLSHPKSREVLGHIAGDSWLTGGDVSGSNYRNSISIDQVASKQIGQKTRYSSLVVSVDGGVGYQSRVSTLSFDDQGKPIPAEHRHREIFERYFSPGGGAATRERRAH
;
A
#
# COMPACT_ATOMS: atom_id res chain seq x y z
N MET A 1 6.84 35.32 50.09
CA MET A 1 8.03 35.17 49.21
C MET A 1 7.57 34.49 47.94
N SER A 2 7.78 35.11 46.78
CA SER A 2 7.33 34.57 45.48
C SER A 2 8.18 33.35 45.10
N GLN A 3 7.56 32.24 44.71
CA GLN A 3 8.29 31.08 44.20
C GLN A 3 8.93 31.41 42.85
N LYS A 4 10.19 31.01 42.68
CA LYS A 4 10.95 31.24 41.45
C LYS A 4 10.45 30.27 40.38
N SER A 5 10.35 30.71 39.13
CA SER A 5 9.74 29.96 38.01
C SER A 5 10.42 28.62 37.67
N TRP A 6 11.63 28.38 38.20
CA TRP A 6 12.39 27.13 38.05
C TRP A 6 12.26 26.16 39.24
N GLN A 7 11.50 26.51 40.27
CA GLN A 7 11.20 25.59 41.37
C GLN A 7 10.02 24.71 40.99
N LEU A 8 10.34 23.55 40.41
CA LEU A 8 9.35 22.51 40.12
C LEU A 8 8.98 21.78 41.42
N ASP A 9 7.69 21.58 41.64
CA ASP A 9 7.23 20.76 42.75
C ASP A 9 7.72 19.31 42.59
N ARG A 10 8.16 18.70 43.71
CA ARG A 10 8.74 17.36 43.72
C ARG A 10 7.75 16.33 43.17
N ARG A 11 6.44 16.53 43.40
CA ARG A 11 5.39 15.65 42.84
C ARG A 11 5.32 15.79 41.32
N SER A 12 5.36 17.01 40.79
CA SER A 12 5.37 17.26 39.35
C SER A 12 6.60 16.67 38.66
N PHE A 13 7.78 16.78 39.28
CA PHE A 13 9.00 16.16 38.76
C PHE A 13 8.90 14.63 38.73
N LEU A 14 8.43 14.00 39.81
CA LEU A 14 8.28 12.55 39.89
C LEU A 14 7.16 12.02 38.97
N GLN A 15 6.08 12.77 38.78
CA GLN A 15 5.02 12.43 37.82
C GLN A 15 5.53 12.51 36.37
N GLY A 16 6.27 13.57 36.01
CA GLY A 16 6.86 13.69 34.67
C GLY A 16 7.92 12.62 34.38
N ALA A 17 8.78 12.32 35.36
CA ALA A 17 9.78 11.27 35.25
C ALA A 17 9.16 9.87 35.13
N GLY A 18 8.09 9.59 35.89
CA GLY A 18 7.34 8.34 35.78
C GLY A 18 6.71 8.15 34.40
N VAL A 19 6.10 9.20 33.86
CA VAL A 19 5.55 9.18 32.48
C VAL A 19 6.66 8.91 31.46
N ALA A 20 7.81 9.58 31.57
CA ALA A 20 8.95 9.37 30.66
C ALA A 20 9.53 7.95 30.71
N LEU A 21 9.52 7.29 31.88
CA LEU A 21 9.99 5.91 32.04
C LEU A 21 8.97 4.88 31.52
N THR A 22 7.67 5.21 31.55
CA THR A 22 6.60 4.34 31.03
C THR A 22 6.27 4.60 29.56
N LEU A 23 6.75 5.71 28.99
CA LEU A 23 6.65 5.94 27.56
C LEU A 23 7.43 4.80 26.89
N PRO A 24 6.77 3.97 26.04
CA PRO A 24 7.50 3.09 25.16
C PRO A 24 8.52 3.97 24.47
N TYR A 25 9.80 3.60 24.53
CA TYR A 25 10.81 4.22 23.67
C TYR A 25 10.16 4.33 22.30
N LEU A 26 9.94 5.56 21.83
CA LEU A 26 9.47 5.78 20.47
C LEU A 26 10.38 4.90 19.62
N ASP A 27 9.85 3.95 18.85
CA ASP A 27 10.66 3.10 17.97
C ASP A 27 11.54 3.95 17.02
N ALA A 28 11.21 5.24 16.86
CA ALA A 28 12.03 6.26 16.19
C ALA A 28 13.36 6.62 16.89
N MET A 29 13.52 6.28 18.18
CA MET A 29 14.71 6.52 19.02
C MET A 29 15.37 5.20 19.46
N ALA A 30 14.87 4.06 19.00
CA ALA A 30 15.51 2.77 19.25
C ALA A 30 16.89 2.76 18.59
N ASP A 31 17.92 2.47 19.40
CA ASP A 31 19.31 2.49 18.99
C ASP A 31 19.52 1.52 17.81
N SER A 32 20.17 2.01 16.75
CA SER A 32 20.44 1.26 15.52
C SER A 32 21.38 0.06 15.72
N THR A 33 21.86 -0.11 16.95
CA THR A 33 22.78 -1.15 17.43
C THR A 33 22.08 -2.43 17.88
N ALA A 34 20.74 -2.44 18.02
CA ALA A 34 19.99 -3.67 18.25
C ALA A 34 20.08 -4.56 16.99
N ARG A 35 21.06 -5.48 17.01
CA ARG A 35 21.33 -6.57 16.04
C ARG A 35 20.60 -6.42 14.71
N SER A 36 21.38 -6.07 13.68
CA SER A 36 21.04 -6.11 12.25
C SER A 36 20.42 -7.45 11.84
N ALA A 37 19.15 -7.67 12.20
CA ALA A 37 18.29 -8.59 11.49
C ALA A 37 18.04 -7.93 10.14
N GLU A 38 18.31 -8.67 9.06
CA GLU A 38 18.01 -8.22 7.70
C GLU A 38 16.56 -7.72 7.66
N LYS A 39 16.37 -6.43 7.35
CA LYS A 39 15.03 -5.84 7.31
C LYS A 39 14.17 -6.64 6.31
N PRO A 40 12.95 -7.08 6.70
CA PRO A 40 12.10 -7.82 5.79
C PRO A 40 11.83 -7.01 4.52
N LYS A 41 12.06 -7.62 3.36
CA LYS A 41 11.67 -7.05 2.07
C LYS A 41 10.15 -7.01 2.00
N ARG A 42 9.60 -5.92 1.46
CA ARG A 42 8.15 -5.72 1.30
C ARG A 42 7.84 -5.45 -0.15
N LEU A 43 6.66 -5.89 -0.59
CA LEU A 43 6.13 -5.67 -1.92
C LEU A 43 4.73 -5.07 -1.78
N CYS A 44 4.44 -4.06 -2.58
CA CYS A 44 3.15 -3.38 -2.57
C CYS A 44 2.64 -3.26 -4.00
N PHE A 45 1.38 -3.60 -4.20
CA PHE A 45 0.66 -3.40 -5.45
C PHE A 45 -0.44 -2.39 -5.22
N MET A 46 -0.44 -1.31 -6.01
CA MET A 46 -1.44 -0.26 -5.95
C MET A 46 -2.09 -0.12 -7.33
N TYR A 47 -3.41 -0.20 -7.37
CA TYR A 47 -4.18 -0.10 -8.60
C TYR A 47 -4.86 1.25 -8.67
N PHE A 48 -4.73 1.92 -9.83
CA PHE A 48 -5.41 3.18 -10.10
C PHE A 48 -6.55 2.93 -11.09
N PRO A 49 -7.82 2.85 -10.62
CA PRO A 49 -8.94 2.53 -11.48
C PRO A 49 -9.15 3.63 -12.52
N ASN A 50 -9.62 3.24 -13.71
CA ASN A 50 -9.75 4.09 -14.91
C ASN A 50 -8.41 4.59 -15.50
N GLY A 51 -7.27 4.25 -14.89
CA GLY A 51 -5.94 4.58 -15.39
C GLY A 51 -5.60 6.06 -15.28
N CYS A 52 -4.57 6.48 -16.02
CA CYS A 52 -4.03 7.83 -15.97
C CYS A 52 -4.23 8.55 -17.31
N GLY A 53 -4.18 9.88 -17.28
CA GLY A 53 -4.28 10.71 -18.49
C GLY A 53 -3.10 10.47 -19.43
N ILE A 54 -3.39 10.11 -20.68
CA ILE A 54 -2.41 9.97 -21.76
C ILE A 54 -2.98 10.70 -22.98
N PRO A 55 -2.71 12.01 -23.11
CA PRO A 55 -3.21 12.80 -24.24
C PRO A 55 -2.76 12.18 -25.56
N ASP A 56 -3.59 12.26 -26.61
CA ASP A 56 -3.24 11.69 -27.91
C ASP A 56 -2.01 12.40 -28.51
N LYS A 57 -1.03 11.61 -28.98
CA LYS A 57 0.25 12.11 -29.51
C LYS A 57 0.10 13.03 -30.72
N LYS A 58 -0.96 12.88 -31.51
CA LYS A 58 -1.18 13.63 -32.76
C LYS A 58 -2.11 14.81 -32.52
N LYS A 59 -3.24 14.59 -31.86
CA LYS A 59 -4.28 15.60 -31.64
C LYS A 59 -3.88 16.64 -30.59
N PHE A 60 -3.13 16.22 -29.57
CA PHE A 60 -2.76 17.04 -28.42
C PHE A 60 -1.25 16.94 -28.17
N ALA A 61 -0.42 17.10 -29.20
CA ALA A 61 1.03 16.86 -29.11
C ALA A 61 1.71 17.66 -27.98
N GLY A 62 1.32 18.93 -27.80
CA GLY A 62 1.85 19.78 -26.73
C GLY A 62 1.47 19.28 -25.34
N ASP A 63 0.22 18.85 -25.15
CA ASP A 63 -0.24 18.31 -23.87
C ASP A 63 0.29 16.90 -23.63
N HIS A 64 0.49 16.09 -24.67
CA HIS A 64 1.10 14.77 -24.54
C HIS A 64 2.51 14.87 -23.96
N GLN A 65 3.31 15.82 -24.46
CA GLN A 65 4.67 16.03 -23.95
C GLN A 65 4.71 16.52 -22.51
N LYS A 66 3.71 17.30 -22.07
CA LYS A 66 3.69 17.93 -20.75
C LYS A 66 2.92 17.14 -19.70
N TRP A 67 1.86 16.44 -20.07
CA TRP A 67 0.84 15.89 -19.15
C TRP A 67 0.54 14.40 -19.38
N SER A 68 1.29 13.71 -20.24
CA SER A 68 1.21 12.26 -20.34
C SER A 68 1.68 11.61 -19.04
N TRP A 69 0.96 10.61 -18.55
CA TRP A 69 1.41 9.77 -17.43
C TRP A 69 2.75 9.08 -17.73
N PHE A 70 2.97 8.63 -18.97
CA PHE A 70 4.23 8.01 -19.34
C PHE A 70 5.31 9.07 -19.63
N PRO A 71 6.56 8.85 -19.16
CA PRO A 71 7.68 9.74 -19.44
C PRO A 71 8.05 9.76 -20.93
N MET A 72 8.82 10.76 -21.31
CA MET A 72 9.37 10.89 -22.67
C MET A 72 10.72 10.18 -22.76
N GLY A 73 10.95 9.46 -23.86
CA GLY A 73 12.17 8.68 -24.06
C GLY A 73 12.12 7.28 -23.41
N GLN A 74 13.26 6.59 -23.42
CA GLN A 74 13.43 5.22 -22.92
C GLN A 74 14.82 5.09 -22.27
N GLY A 75 15.07 3.96 -21.59
CA GLY A 75 16.34 3.71 -20.90
C GLY A 75 16.41 4.42 -19.56
N THR A 76 17.61 4.79 -19.11
CA THR A 76 17.84 5.48 -17.83
C THR A 76 17.64 6.99 -17.91
N ASP A 77 17.62 7.54 -19.14
CA ASP A 77 17.63 8.98 -19.40
C ASP A 77 16.26 9.50 -19.84
N TYR A 78 15.19 8.75 -19.54
CA TYR A 78 13.83 9.22 -19.77
C TYR A 78 13.57 10.52 -18.99
N GLN A 79 12.66 11.32 -19.51
CA GLN A 79 12.28 12.61 -18.93
C GLN A 79 10.87 12.51 -18.37
N PHE A 80 10.71 12.80 -17.07
CA PHE A 80 9.38 12.93 -16.50
C PHE A 80 8.60 14.07 -17.17
N THR A 81 7.29 13.88 -17.27
CA THR A 81 6.34 14.94 -17.62
C THR A 81 5.96 15.72 -16.36
N ASN A 82 5.20 16.81 -16.49
CA ASN A 82 4.69 17.55 -15.34
C ASN A 82 3.84 16.66 -14.40
N THR A 83 3.23 15.59 -14.93
CA THR A 83 2.48 14.62 -14.12
C THR A 83 3.36 13.87 -13.11
N LEU A 84 4.65 13.68 -13.43
CA LEU A 84 5.59 12.91 -12.62
C LEU A 84 6.75 13.76 -12.08
N GLU A 85 6.76 15.07 -12.32
CA GLU A 85 7.88 15.96 -11.98
C GLU A 85 8.27 15.91 -10.50
N VAL A 86 7.28 15.71 -9.63
CA VAL A 86 7.47 15.61 -8.18
C VAL A 86 8.30 14.38 -7.76
N LEU A 87 8.47 13.41 -8.67
CA LEU A 87 9.24 12.18 -8.46
C LEU A 87 10.69 12.29 -8.97
N GLU A 88 11.09 13.41 -9.59
CA GLU A 88 12.45 13.60 -10.13
C GLU A 88 13.57 13.28 -9.13
N PRO A 89 13.49 13.64 -7.82
CA PRO A 89 14.51 13.26 -6.84
C PRO A 89 14.70 11.75 -6.67
N HIS A 90 13.74 10.93 -7.11
CA HIS A 90 13.71 9.47 -7.01
C HIS A 90 13.83 8.77 -8.38
N ARG A 91 14.19 9.48 -9.45
CA ARG A 91 14.22 8.91 -10.81
C ARG A 91 15.09 7.64 -10.90
N SER A 92 16.21 7.59 -10.18
CA SER A 92 17.10 6.42 -10.14
C SER A 92 16.49 5.18 -9.46
N ASP A 93 15.44 5.38 -8.65
CA ASP A 93 14.76 4.32 -7.90
C ASP A 93 13.47 3.85 -8.59
N ILE A 94 13.11 4.47 -9.73
CA ILE A 94 11.83 4.26 -10.42
C ILE A 94 12.06 3.70 -11.82
N SER A 95 11.38 2.60 -12.11
CA SER A 95 11.23 2.05 -13.46
C SER A 95 9.77 2.15 -13.89
N ILE A 96 9.52 2.79 -15.03
CA ILE A 96 8.18 2.89 -15.62
C ILE A 96 8.10 1.96 -16.82
N LEU A 97 7.23 0.96 -16.73
CA LEU A 97 7.02 -0.03 -17.78
C LEU A 97 5.76 0.34 -18.58
N GLY A 98 5.95 0.67 -19.86
CA GLY A 98 4.87 0.91 -20.82
C GLY A 98 4.71 -0.23 -21.83
N GLY A 99 3.60 -0.24 -22.55
CA GLY A 99 3.35 -1.21 -23.62
C GLY A 99 2.92 -2.62 -23.17
N LEU A 100 2.71 -2.83 -21.88
CA LEU A 100 2.13 -4.05 -21.34
C LEU A 100 0.63 -4.10 -21.66
N SER A 101 0.14 -5.23 -22.15
CA SER A 101 -1.28 -5.39 -22.49
C SER A 101 -1.72 -6.85 -22.41
N HIS A 102 -2.62 -7.14 -21.48
CA HIS A 102 -3.26 -8.45 -21.34
C HIS A 102 -4.24 -8.69 -22.50
N PRO A 103 -4.00 -9.67 -23.41
CA PRO A 103 -4.85 -9.89 -24.58
C PRO A 103 -6.32 -10.09 -24.24
N LYS A 104 -6.62 -10.90 -23.21
CA LYS A 104 -8.00 -11.18 -22.81
C LYS A 104 -8.68 -9.97 -22.15
N SER A 105 -7.90 -9.10 -21.52
CA SER A 105 -8.43 -7.85 -20.98
C SER A 105 -8.89 -6.88 -22.08
N ARG A 106 -8.45 -7.03 -23.33
CA ARG A 106 -8.91 -6.20 -24.46
C ARG A 106 -10.31 -6.56 -24.92
N GLU A 107 -10.77 -7.75 -24.58
CA GLU A 107 -12.08 -8.29 -24.97
C GLU A 107 -13.18 -7.97 -23.94
N VAL A 108 -12.81 -7.34 -22.81
CA VAL A 108 -13.73 -6.96 -21.74
C VAL A 108 -13.75 -5.45 -21.53
N LEU A 109 -14.81 -4.95 -20.91
CA LEU A 109 -14.92 -3.54 -20.54
C LEU A 109 -13.76 -3.15 -19.60
N GLY A 110 -13.19 -1.95 -19.80
CA GLY A 110 -12.04 -1.49 -19.02
C GLY A 110 -12.25 -1.48 -17.50
N HIS A 111 -13.50 -1.34 -17.03
CA HIS A 111 -13.84 -1.44 -15.61
C HIS A 111 -13.64 -2.83 -14.99
N ILE A 112 -13.48 -3.88 -15.82
CA ILE A 112 -13.26 -5.27 -15.42
C ILE A 112 -11.76 -5.57 -15.27
N ALA A 113 -10.88 -4.62 -15.64
CA ALA A 113 -9.44 -4.83 -15.59
C ALA A 113 -8.93 -5.14 -14.16
N GLY A 114 -9.59 -4.61 -13.12
CA GLY A 114 -9.27 -4.90 -11.72
C GLY A 114 -9.36 -6.39 -11.38
N ASP A 115 -10.34 -7.10 -11.95
CA ASP A 115 -10.55 -8.54 -11.73
C ASP A 115 -9.37 -9.41 -12.17
N SER A 116 -8.53 -8.93 -13.11
CA SER A 116 -7.44 -9.73 -13.70
C SER A 116 -6.06 -9.10 -13.56
N TRP A 117 -5.92 -7.93 -12.92
CA TRP A 117 -4.69 -7.14 -12.96
C TRP A 117 -3.47 -7.88 -12.37
N LEU A 118 -3.64 -8.53 -11.22
CA LEU A 118 -2.55 -9.25 -10.54
C LEU A 118 -2.47 -10.73 -10.90
N THR A 119 -3.38 -11.24 -11.72
CA THR A 119 -3.53 -12.68 -11.98
C THR A 119 -3.31 -13.03 -13.45
N GLY A 120 -3.58 -12.12 -14.38
CA GLY A 120 -3.63 -12.42 -15.81
C GLY A 120 -4.78 -13.37 -16.20
N GLY A 121 -5.76 -13.55 -15.31
CA GLY A 121 -6.89 -14.47 -15.49
C GLY A 121 -7.81 -14.11 -16.67
N ASP A 122 -8.67 -15.06 -17.03
CA ASP A 122 -9.73 -14.86 -18.01
C ASP A 122 -11.03 -14.55 -17.28
N VAL A 123 -11.47 -13.30 -17.39
CA VAL A 123 -12.64 -12.77 -16.67
C VAL A 123 -13.78 -12.41 -17.63
N SER A 124 -13.74 -12.97 -18.84
CA SER A 124 -14.71 -12.71 -19.91
C SER A 124 -15.99 -13.55 -19.76
N GLY A 125 -17.13 -12.92 -20.09
CA GLY A 125 -18.44 -13.60 -20.17
C GLY A 125 -18.82 -14.38 -18.91
N SER A 126 -19.37 -15.58 -19.10
CA SER A 126 -19.76 -16.49 -18.02
C SER A 126 -18.60 -17.32 -17.45
N ASN A 127 -17.41 -17.27 -18.06
CA ASN A 127 -16.25 -18.04 -17.66
C ASN A 127 -15.34 -17.18 -16.77
N TYR A 128 -15.69 -17.03 -15.50
CA TYR A 128 -14.83 -16.36 -14.52
C TYR A 128 -13.72 -17.30 -14.05
N ARG A 129 -12.60 -17.32 -14.78
CA ARG A 129 -11.45 -18.20 -14.51
C ARG A 129 -10.23 -17.39 -14.12
N ASN A 130 -10.13 -17.14 -12.83
CA ASN A 130 -8.97 -16.49 -12.25
C ASN A 130 -7.87 -17.48 -11.85
N SER A 131 -6.73 -16.95 -11.44
CA SER A 131 -5.60 -17.71 -10.92
C SER A 131 -5.01 -17.01 -9.70
N ILE A 132 -4.00 -17.61 -9.08
CA ILE A 132 -3.25 -16.97 -8.00
C ILE A 132 -2.73 -15.60 -8.43
N SER A 133 -2.90 -14.61 -7.56
CA SER A 133 -2.37 -13.27 -7.79
C SER A 133 -0.90 -13.17 -7.38
N ILE A 134 -0.14 -12.30 -8.06
CA ILE A 134 1.31 -12.15 -7.83
C ILE A 134 1.65 -11.71 -6.39
N ASP A 135 0.78 -10.95 -5.73
CA ASP A 135 0.94 -10.60 -4.31
C ASP A 135 0.85 -11.83 -3.40
N GLN A 136 -0.01 -12.80 -3.72
CA GLN A 136 -0.12 -14.05 -2.96
C GLN A 136 1.04 -15.01 -3.26
N VAL A 137 1.53 -15.03 -4.50
CA VAL A 137 2.79 -15.73 -4.84
C VAL A 137 3.95 -15.16 -4.03
N ALA A 138 4.08 -13.83 -3.97
CA ALA A 138 5.12 -13.16 -3.19
C ALA A 138 4.95 -13.43 -1.68
N SER A 139 3.72 -13.35 -1.16
CA SER A 139 3.40 -13.59 0.24
C SER A 139 3.87 -14.97 0.73
N LYS A 140 3.68 -16.03 -0.07
CA LYS A 140 4.17 -17.38 0.24
C LYS A 140 5.70 -17.43 0.41
N GLN A 141 6.44 -16.54 -0.24
CA GLN A 141 7.90 -16.58 -0.34
C GLN A 141 8.58 -15.65 0.68
N ILE A 142 8.07 -14.43 0.86
CA ILE A 142 8.69 -13.42 1.74
C ILE A 142 7.88 -13.15 3.02
N GLY A 143 6.62 -13.58 3.09
CA GLY A 143 5.71 -13.28 4.19
C GLY A 143 6.05 -13.99 5.52
N GLN A 144 6.94 -14.99 5.50
CA GLN A 144 7.40 -15.69 6.71
C GLN A 144 8.27 -14.81 7.62
N LYS A 145 8.80 -13.69 7.09
CA LYS A 145 9.64 -12.74 7.83
C LYS A 145 8.84 -11.63 8.52
N THR A 146 7.53 -11.60 8.39
CA THR A 146 6.65 -10.55 8.93
C THR A 146 5.51 -11.15 9.74
N ARG A 147 5.01 -10.42 10.76
CA ARG A 147 3.85 -10.86 11.57
C ARG A 147 2.63 -11.18 10.71
N TYR A 148 2.44 -10.40 9.66
CA TYR A 148 1.40 -10.60 8.66
C TYR A 148 2.05 -10.83 7.32
N SER A 149 1.69 -11.94 6.66
CA SER A 149 2.26 -12.35 5.39
C SER A 149 1.69 -11.56 4.21
N SER A 150 0.46 -11.04 4.34
CA SER A 150 -0.23 -10.25 3.32
C SER A 150 -1.17 -9.23 3.98
N LEU A 151 -1.30 -8.07 3.35
CA LEU A 151 -2.23 -7.00 3.70
C LEU A 151 -3.06 -6.71 2.45
N VAL A 152 -4.33 -7.11 2.47
CA VAL A 152 -5.28 -6.88 1.38
C VAL A 152 -6.21 -5.77 1.80
N VAL A 153 -6.03 -4.58 1.22
CA VAL A 153 -6.75 -3.36 1.60
C VAL A 153 -7.31 -2.68 0.37
N SER A 154 -8.49 -2.09 0.52
CA SER A 154 -9.23 -1.43 -0.53
C SER A 154 -10.11 -0.32 0.04
N VAL A 155 -10.66 0.51 -0.85
CA VAL A 155 -11.65 1.53 -0.48
C VAL A 155 -12.97 0.88 -0.07
N ASP A 156 -13.41 -0.13 -0.82
CA ASP A 156 -14.62 -0.91 -0.53
C ASP A 156 -14.27 -2.27 0.10
N GLY A 157 -14.98 -2.68 1.13
CA GLY A 157 -14.70 -3.94 1.83
C GLY A 157 -15.10 -5.22 1.09
N GLY A 158 -14.43 -6.31 1.45
CA GLY A 158 -14.82 -7.65 1.02
C GLY A 158 -14.30 -8.00 -0.37
N VAL A 159 -15.05 -8.84 -1.09
CA VAL A 159 -14.64 -9.36 -2.40
C VAL A 159 -15.27 -8.62 -3.58
N GLY A 160 -16.33 -7.84 -3.35
CA GLY A 160 -17.16 -7.27 -4.41
C GLY A 160 -17.94 -8.35 -5.18
N TYR A 161 -18.15 -8.13 -6.48
CA TYR A 161 -18.78 -9.09 -7.39
C TYR A 161 -18.04 -9.12 -8.72
N GLN A 162 -18.25 -10.16 -9.53
CA GLN A 162 -17.65 -10.27 -10.87
C GLN A 162 -17.88 -8.96 -11.65
N SER A 163 -16.83 -8.46 -12.32
CA SER A 163 -16.77 -7.16 -13.03
C SER A 163 -16.57 -5.92 -12.16
N ARG A 164 -16.69 -6.05 -10.83
CA ARG A 164 -16.55 -4.99 -9.82
C ARG A 164 -16.01 -5.60 -8.53
N VAL A 165 -14.86 -6.27 -8.63
CA VAL A 165 -14.19 -6.78 -7.45
C VAL A 165 -13.73 -5.63 -6.57
N SER A 166 -13.87 -5.81 -5.26
CA SER A 166 -13.37 -4.85 -4.26
C SER A 166 -11.97 -5.23 -3.76
N THR A 167 -11.36 -6.24 -4.38
CA THR A 167 -10.04 -6.79 -4.04
C THR A 167 -9.23 -7.04 -5.31
N LEU A 168 -7.90 -6.99 -5.18
CA LEU A 168 -6.97 -7.34 -6.26
C LEU A 168 -6.30 -8.70 -6.00
N SER A 169 -6.54 -9.29 -4.83
CA SER A 169 -5.84 -10.48 -4.35
C SER A 169 -6.70 -11.73 -4.54
N PHE A 170 -6.10 -12.77 -5.11
CA PHE A 170 -6.74 -14.04 -5.42
C PHE A 170 -5.87 -15.20 -4.94
N ASP A 171 -6.48 -16.20 -4.29
CA ASP A 171 -5.79 -17.37 -3.75
C ASP A 171 -5.34 -18.36 -4.84
N ASP A 172 -4.75 -19.49 -4.45
CA ASP A 172 -4.26 -20.49 -5.41
C ASP A 172 -5.34 -21.19 -6.23
N GLN A 173 -6.60 -21.07 -5.84
CA GLN A 173 -7.76 -21.55 -6.61
C GLN A 173 -8.36 -20.44 -7.48
N GLY A 174 -7.76 -19.24 -7.51
CA GLY A 174 -8.30 -18.09 -8.22
C GLY A 174 -9.55 -17.50 -7.55
N LYS A 175 -9.77 -17.76 -6.25
CA LYS A 175 -10.88 -17.18 -5.50
C LYS A 175 -10.48 -15.83 -4.91
N PRO A 176 -11.34 -14.80 -4.96
CA PRO A 176 -11.02 -13.49 -4.40
C PRO A 176 -10.84 -13.57 -2.88
N ILE A 177 -9.81 -12.89 -2.39
CA ILE A 177 -9.52 -12.73 -0.95
C ILE A 177 -10.20 -11.44 -0.47
N PRO A 178 -11.04 -11.49 0.58
CA PRO A 178 -11.72 -10.30 1.10
C PRO A 178 -10.74 -9.20 1.53
N ALA A 179 -10.95 -7.99 1.03
CA ALA A 179 -10.15 -6.83 1.37
C ALA A 179 -10.69 -6.12 2.63
N GLU A 180 -9.76 -5.60 3.44
CA GLU A 180 -10.06 -4.75 4.59
C GLU A 180 -10.23 -3.29 4.14
N HIS A 181 -11.15 -2.58 4.78
CA HIS A 181 -11.47 -1.17 4.45
C HIS A 181 -11.73 -0.30 5.69
N ARG A 182 -11.98 -0.92 6.86
CA ARG A 182 -12.27 -0.21 8.10
C ARG A 182 -10.98 0.19 8.78
N HIS A 183 -10.50 1.41 8.48
CA HIS A 183 -9.27 2.01 9.00
C HIS A 183 -9.01 1.74 10.48
N ARG A 184 -10.04 1.86 11.33
CA ARG A 184 -9.92 1.61 12.76
C ARG A 184 -9.58 0.15 13.04
N GLU A 185 -10.30 -0.79 12.46
CA GLU A 185 -10.06 -2.22 12.69
C GLU A 185 -8.70 -2.66 12.14
N ILE A 186 -8.32 -2.14 10.95
CA ILE A 186 -6.98 -2.29 10.38
C ILE A 186 -5.94 -1.83 11.42
N PHE A 187 -6.02 -0.59 11.88
CA PHE A 187 -5.07 -0.06 12.85
C PHE A 187 -5.03 -0.90 14.14
N GLU A 188 -6.18 -1.26 14.70
CA GLU A 188 -6.25 -2.06 15.92
C GLU A 188 -5.66 -3.47 15.73
N ARG A 189 -5.91 -4.13 14.60
CA ARG A 189 -5.32 -5.42 14.25
C ARG A 189 -3.80 -5.33 14.12
N TYR A 190 -3.29 -4.30 13.44
CA TYR A 190 -1.86 -4.20 13.14
C TYR A 190 -1.02 -3.66 14.28
N PHE A 191 -1.58 -2.76 15.10
CA PHE A 191 -0.84 -2.00 16.12
C PHE A 191 -1.27 -2.29 17.57
N SER A 192 -2.26 -3.16 17.83
CA SER A 192 -2.53 -3.58 19.21
C SER A 192 -1.36 -4.40 19.77
N PRO A 193 -0.89 -4.11 21.00
CA PRO A 193 -0.08 -5.05 21.76
C PRO A 193 -0.85 -6.38 21.83
N GLY A 194 -0.26 -7.48 21.33
CA GLY A 194 -0.92 -8.79 21.29
C GLY A 194 -1.83 -9.07 20.07
N GLY A 195 -2.04 -8.11 19.15
CA GLY A 195 -2.63 -8.38 17.84
C GLY A 195 -4.13 -8.72 17.80
N GLY A 196 -4.98 -8.20 18.70
CA GLY A 196 -6.41 -8.53 18.60
C GLY A 196 -7.45 -7.91 19.54
N ALA A 197 -7.15 -6.93 20.40
CA ALA A 197 -8.18 -6.37 21.29
C ALA A 197 -8.85 -5.11 20.70
N ALA A 198 -10.18 -5.15 20.59
CA ALA A 198 -10.97 -4.01 20.15
C ALA A 198 -10.81 -2.84 21.14
N THR A 199 -10.79 -1.58 20.67
CA THR A 199 -10.60 -0.40 21.56
C THR A 199 -11.58 -0.34 22.74
N ARG A 200 -12.77 -0.96 22.66
CA ARG A 200 -13.71 -1.02 23.80
C ARG A 200 -13.09 -1.75 25.01
N GLU A 201 -12.36 -2.83 24.81
CA GLU A 201 -11.68 -3.58 25.88
C GLU A 201 -10.52 -2.77 26.47
N ARG A 202 -9.89 -1.91 25.66
CA ARG A 202 -8.78 -1.04 26.11
C ARG A 202 -9.20 0.22 26.85
N ARG A 203 -10.44 0.71 26.65
CA ARG A 203 -10.99 1.88 27.39
C ARG A 203 -11.57 1.49 28.75
N ALA A 204 -11.71 0.20 29.01
CA ALA A 204 -12.21 -0.34 30.29
C ALA A 204 -11.08 -0.56 31.32
N HIS A 205 -9.82 -0.36 30.91
CA HIS A 205 -8.63 -0.33 31.75
C HIS A 205 -8.00 1.06 31.71
#